data_AF-A0A813EDT9-F1
#
_entry.id   AF-A0A813EDT9-F1
#
_cell.length_a   1.000
_cell.length_b   1.000
_cell.length_c   1.000
_cell.angle_alpha   90.00
_cell.angle_beta   90.00
_cell.angle_gamma   90.00
#
_symmetry.space_group_name_H-M   'P 1'
#
loop_
_entity.id
_entity.type
_entity.pdbx_description
1 polymer ?
#
loop_
_entity_poly.entity_id
_entity_poly.type
_entity_poly.pdbx_seq_one_letter_code
_entity_poly.pdbx_strand_id
1 'polypeptide(L)'
;DLGCAPGGFSARLLEEAVECRGYGVTLPAQDGGFPILLHHDRFQLQACDLMTLKTPQDLDCPGEVDVCIADAQDLGRRTNPNNALQLQKGKGRGRGNKQGASAEAAGVGAACSFLGIWALTLQEMMLGMGSLRSGGTFFFRFGWRGRGAGEEAWYREATMRLFALILAHFSEVAPFKSMSYHQADPCFYVVATGFRRDAYAEGDLQSKLQESIASIVKCDRVHDLPSCIEFLAEFVTADMLERINGMLDLVGRMRAIGLSSRKNVEAGGRDNPEAALWVSPVPFSLTMPRLKEIMERHGKIANIRRRAHPVGVGADAHIQFMQSIHATAALEAINTLKVLGSSVSAKRFSDLIDK
;
A
#
# COMPACT_ATOMS: atom_id res chain seq x y z
N ASP A 1 -0.29 9.80 10.55
CA ASP A 1 -0.12 9.14 9.24
C ASP A 1 1.30 9.39 8.76
N LEU A 2 2.18 8.40 8.92
CA LEU A 2 3.60 8.45 8.59
C LEU A 2 3.78 7.94 7.15
N GLY A 3 4.38 8.76 6.29
CA GLY A 3 4.44 8.47 4.86
C GLY A 3 3.12 8.74 4.14
N CYS A 4 2.38 9.77 4.57
CA CYS A 4 0.96 9.90 4.24
C CYS A 4 0.63 10.24 2.78
N ALA A 5 1.57 10.76 1.97
CA ALA A 5 1.28 11.13 0.59
C ALA A 5 0.91 9.91 -0.28
N PRO A 6 -0.12 10.01 -1.13
CA PRO A 6 -0.86 11.22 -1.52
C PRO A 6 -2.02 11.63 -0.59
N GLY A 7 -2.28 10.88 0.49
CA GLY A 7 -3.26 11.23 1.53
C GLY A 7 -4.48 10.31 1.59
N GLY A 8 -4.48 9.16 0.89
CA GLY A 8 -5.67 8.31 0.75
C GLY A 8 -6.22 7.75 2.07
N PHE A 9 -5.36 7.31 2.98
CA PHE A 9 -5.78 6.82 4.30
C PHE A 9 -6.43 7.93 5.13
N SER A 10 -5.71 9.03 5.29
CA SER A 10 -6.18 10.19 6.04
C SER A 10 -7.47 10.77 5.46
N ALA A 11 -7.59 10.86 4.13
CA ALA A 11 -8.81 11.32 3.45
C ALA A 11 -10.01 10.46 3.87
N ARG A 12 -9.88 9.13 3.80
CA ARG A 12 -10.98 8.22 4.14
C ARG A 12 -11.40 8.32 5.61
N LEU A 13 -10.43 8.39 6.52
CA LEU A 13 -10.72 8.50 7.95
C LEU A 13 -11.37 9.84 8.33
N LEU A 14 -10.95 10.93 7.69
CA LEU A 14 -11.55 12.24 7.88
C LEU A 14 -12.99 12.30 7.34
N GLU A 15 -13.27 11.62 6.22
CA GLU A 15 -14.62 11.49 5.68
C GLU A 15 -15.55 10.68 6.59
N GLU A 16 -15.08 9.56 7.14
CA GLU A 16 -15.90 8.66 7.95
C GLU A 16 -16.09 9.15 9.40
N ALA A 17 -15.06 9.77 9.99
CA ALA A 17 -15.06 10.22 11.38
C ALA A 17 -15.01 11.75 11.46
N VAL A 18 -16.18 12.39 11.58
CA VAL A 18 -16.35 13.85 11.57
C VAL A 18 -15.59 14.56 12.70
N GLU A 19 -15.42 13.90 13.84
CA GLU A 19 -14.73 14.46 15.01
C GLU A 19 -13.21 14.21 15.00
N CYS A 20 -12.69 13.42 14.06
CA CYS A 20 -11.26 13.09 14.06
C CYS A 20 -10.41 14.28 13.59
N ARG A 21 -9.19 14.38 14.14
CA ARG A 21 -8.14 15.27 13.65
C ARG A 21 -6.98 14.43 13.17
N GLY A 22 -6.42 14.78 12.03
CA GLY A 22 -5.31 14.04 11.44
C GLY A 22 -4.02 14.86 11.44
N TYR A 23 -2.91 14.15 11.66
CA TYR A 23 -1.55 14.68 11.55
C TYR A 23 -0.78 13.77 10.61
N GLY A 24 -0.16 14.36 9.59
CA GLY A 24 0.55 13.66 8.53
C GLY A 24 2.00 14.08 8.46
N VAL A 25 2.88 13.11 8.18
CA VAL A 25 4.27 13.37 7.79
C VAL A 25 4.52 12.77 6.43
N THR A 26 5.19 13.49 5.54
CA THR A 26 5.60 12.94 4.25
C THR A 26 6.86 13.62 3.71
N LEU A 27 7.64 12.85 2.95
CA LEU A 27 8.80 13.37 2.23
C LEU A 27 8.33 14.44 1.22
N PRO A 28 8.92 15.64 1.21
CA PRO A 28 8.53 16.67 0.25
C PRO A 28 8.76 16.23 -1.19
N ALA A 29 7.90 16.69 -2.12
CA ALA A 29 7.99 16.32 -3.53
C ALA A 29 9.30 16.77 -4.19
N GLN A 30 9.85 17.91 -3.76
CA GLN A 30 11.16 18.38 -4.23
C GLN A 30 12.32 17.46 -3.84
N ASP A 31 12.15 16.67 -2.78
CA ASP A 31 13.15 15.74 -2.24
C ASP A 31 12.90 14.29 -2.73
N GLY A 32 12.01 14.12 -3.71
CA GLY A 32 11.69 12.82 -4.30
C GLY A 32 10.46 12.11 -3.70
N GLY A 33 9.74 12.78 -2.79
CA GLY A 33 8.47 12.28 -2.27
C GLY A 33 7.29 12.38 -3.25
N PHE A 34 6.16 11.80 -2.87
CA PHE A 34 4.92 11.96 -3.62
C PHE A 34 4.22 13.28 -3.27
N PRO A 35 3.54 13.93 -4.22
CA PRO A 35 2.74 15.11 -3.91
C PRO A 35 1.57 14.74 -2.99
N ILE A 36 1.38 15.54 -1.94
CA ILE A 36 0.17 15.47 -1.12
C ILE A 36 -1.02 15.99 -1.94
N LEU A 37 -2.11 15.23 -1.98
CA LEU A 37 -3.36 15.61 -2.66
C LEU A 37 -4.50 15.92 -1.68
N LEU A 38 -4.31 15.56 -0.40
CA LEU A 38 -5.26 15.84 0.66
C LEU A 38 -5.14 17.29 1.13
N HIS A 39 -6.23 18.03 1.01
CA HIS A 39 -6.43 19.33 1.62
C HIS A 39 -7.69 19.27 2.48
N HIS A 40 -7.55 19.41 3.80
CA HIS A 40 -8.66 19.27 4.73
C HIS A 40 -8.37 20.08 6.01
N ASP A 41 -9.33 20.88 6.49
CA ASP A 41 -9.12 21.81 7.63
C ASP A 41 -8.76 21.11 8.96
N ARG A 42 -9.19 19.85 9.10
CA ARG A 42 -8.86 18.97 10.24
C ARG A 42 -7.57 18.16 10.06
N PHE A 43 -6.77 18.45 9.03
CA PHE A 43 -5.53 17.72 8.73
C PHE A 43 -4.32 18.66 8.73
N GLN A 44 -3.35 18.39 9.60
CA GLN A 44 -2.08 19.11 9.63
C GLN A 44 -0.97 18.26 8.98
N LEU A 45 -0.18 18.88 8.11
CA LEU A 45 0.90 18.23 7.38
C LEU A 45 2.26 18.80 7.79
N GLN A 46 3.17 17.93 8.20
CA GLN A 46 4.59 18.18 8.34
C GLN A 46 5.32 17.60 7.10
N ALA A 47 5.89 18.46 6.27
CA ALA A 47 6.62 18.05 5.08
C ALA A 47 8.12 17.93 5.40
N CYS A 48 8.58 16.72 5.73
CA CYS A 48 9.98 16.43 6.06
C CYS A 48 10.35 14.96 5.77
N ASP A 49 11.65 14.68 5.72
CA ASP A 49 12.15 13.30 5.70
C ASP A 49 12.00 12.66 7.09
N LEU A 50 11.24 11.56 7.18
CA LEU A 50 11.03 10.80 8.41
C LEU A 50 12.34 10.38 9.09
N MET A 51 13.41 10.14 8.34
CA MET A 51 14.72 9.74 8.89
C MET A 51 15.45 10.89 9.61
N THR A 52 15.01 12.13 9.40
CA THR A 52 15.57 13.31 10.08
C THR A 52 15.01 13.49 11.49
N LEU A 53 13.78 13.02 11.73
CA LEU A 53 13.13 13.05 13.04
C LEU A 53 13.85 12.06 13.97
N LYS A 54 14.26 12.52 15.15
CA LYS A 54 15.00 11.71 16.12
C LYS A 54 14.09 11.15 17.17
N THR A 55 13.09 11.91 17.62
CA THR A 55 12.17 11.47 18.66
C THR A 55 10.72 11.68 18.23
N PRO A 56 9.76 11.02 18.91
CA PRO A 56 8.33 11.29 18.71
C PRO A 56 7.96 12.77 18.92
N GLN A 57 8.72 13.51 19.74
CA GLN A 57 8.49 14.93 20.00
C GLN A 57 8.86 15.83 18.81
N ASP A 58 9.62 15.33 17.84
CA ASP A 58 9.93 16.06 16.61
C ASP A 58 8.75 16.05 15.61
N LEU A 59 7.69 15.28 15.89
CA LEU A 59 6.47 15.29 15.11
C LEU A 59 5.65 16.55 15.43
N ASP A 60 5.12 17.21 14.40
CA ASP A 60 4.15 18.31 14.55
C ASP A 60 2.75 17.76 14.94
N CYS A 61 2.71 16.98 16.02
CA CYS A 61 1.52 16.39 16.60
C CYS A 61 1.45 16.81 18.08
N PRO A 62 0.36 17.46 18.53
CA PRO A 62 0.30 18.11 19.83
C PRO A 62 0.22 17.16 21.04
N GLY A 63 0.14 15.84 20.82
CA GLY A 63 0.03 14.88 21.90
C GLY A 63 -0.04 13.43 21.42
N GLU A 64 -0.45 12.56 22.33
CA GLU A 64 -0.65 11.15 22.01
C GLU A 64 -1.82 10.96 21.03
N VAL A 65 -1.71 9.99 20.13
CA VAL A 65 -2.73 9.67 19.13
C VAL A 65 -3.44 8.36 19.46
N ASP A 66 -4.72 8.26 19.11
CA ASP A 66 -5.48 7.01 19.20
C ASP A 66 -4.97 5.95 18.22
N VAL A 67 -4.55 6.41 17.05
CA VAL A 67 -4.32 5.60 15.87
C VAL A 67 -3.13 6.15 15.09
N CYS A 68 -2.17 5.28 14.75
CA CYS A 68 -1.02 5.64 13.93
C CYS A 68 -0.90 4.68 12.73
N ILE A 69 -0.80 5.26 11.54
CA ILE A 69 -0.64 4.55 10.26
C ILE A 69 0.78 4.82 9.77
N ALA A 70 1.48 3.77 9.37
CA ALA A 70 2.81 3.78 8.80
C ALA A 70 2.79 3.09 7.42
N ASP A 71 2.86 3.87 6.35
CA ASP A 71 2.86 3.39 4.95
C ASP A 71 4.00 4.04 4.14
N ALA A 72 5.03 4.56 4.81
CA ALA A 72 6.20 5.06 4.12
C ALA A 72 6.90 3.91 3.38
N GLN A 73 7.39 4.21 2.18
CA GLN A 73 8.09 3.24 1.35
C GLN A 73 9.44 3.80 0.94
N ASP A 74 10.48 3.02 1.22
CA ASP A 74 11.77 3.23 0.58
C ASP A 74 11.74 2.58 -0.80
N LEU A 75 11.44 3.41 -1.81
CA LEU A 75 11.54 3.00 -3.22
C LEU A 75 13.00 2.87 -3.69
N GLY A 76 13.94 3.13 -2.78
CA GLY A 76 15.38 3.08 -2.96
C GLY A 76 15.91 4.18 -3.86
N ARG A 77 17.21 4.43 -3.76
CA ARG A 77 17.98 4.91 -4.91
C ARG A 77 17.92 3.79 -5.94
N ARG A 78 17.26 3.99 -7.09
CA ARG A 78 17.33 3.03 -8.20
C ARG A 78 18.73 3.03 -8.85
N THR A 79 19.80 2.89 -8.09
CA THR A 79 21.13 2.60 -8.62
C THR A 79 21.25 1.10 -8.81
N ASN A 80 20.59 0.59 -9.84
CA ASN A 80 20.97 -0.70 -10.41
C ASN A 80 22.10 -0.40 -11.41
N PRO A 81 23.39 -0.69 -11.12
CA PRO A 81 24.47 -0.43 -12.08
C PRO A 81 24.26 -1.16 -13.42
N ASN A 82 23.47 -2.24 -13.43
CA ASN A 82 23.08 -2.95 -14.66
C ASN A 82 22.01 -2.23 -15.50
N ASN A 83 21.23 -1.30 -14.93
CA ASN A 83 20.28 -0.50 -15.70
C ASN A 83 20.94 0.68 -16.43
N ALA A 84 22.11 1.14 -15.98
CA ALA A 84 22.87 2.18 -16.68
C ALA A 84 23.31 1.71 -18.08
N LEU A 85 23.55 0.41 -18.26
CA LEU A 85 23.90 -0.19 -19.56
C LEU A 85 22.69 -0.51 -20.45
N GLN A 86 21.49 -0.70 -19.88
CA GLN A 86 20.27 -0.92 -20.68
C GLN A 86 19.63 0.37 -21.19
N LEU A 87 19.78 1.49 -20.47
CA LEU A 87 19.29 2.80 -20.91
C LEU A 87 20.01 3.35 -22.16
N GLN A 88 21.18 2.81 -22.52
CA GLN A 88 21.89 3.20 -23.75
C GLN A 88 21.43 2.46 -25.02
N LYS A 89 20.58 1.42 -24.94
CA LYS A 89 20.17 0.63 -26.13
C LYS A 89 18.68 0.71 -26.51
N GLY A 90 17.86 1.47 -25.77
CA GLY A 90 16.47 1.71 -26.12
C GLY A 90 16.26 2.93 -27.03
N LYS A 91 16.35 2.75 -28.35
CA LYS A 91 15.81 3.73 -29.31
C LYS A 91 14.28 3.77 -29.18
N GLY A 92 13.71 4.85 -28.63
CA GLY A 92 12.29 5.16 -28.87
C GLY A 92 11.55 5.95 -27.79
N ARG A 93 11.46 7.27 -28.00
CA ARG A 93 10.33 8.17 -27.70
C ARG A 93 9.73 8.16 -26.28
N GLY A 94 10.18 9.13 -25.49
CA GLY A 94 9.43 9.73 -24.38
C GLY A 94 10.18 10.95 -23.85
N ARG A 95 9.92 12.14 -24.41
CA ARG A 95 10.36 13.42 -23.82
C ARG A 95 9.56 13.63 -22.53
N GLY A 96 10.17 13.34 -21.39
CA GLY A 96 9.75 13.77 -20.06
C GLY A 96 10.99 14.28 -19.33
N ASN A 97 10.85 15.43 -18.68
CA ASN A 97 11.91 16.29 -18.17
C ASN A 97 13.13 15.57 -17.57
N LYS A 98 14.31 16.12 -17.87
CA LYS A 98 15.51 15.98 -17.04
C LYS A 98 15.17 16.44 -15.61
N GLN A 99 14.79 15.53 -14.73
CA GLN A 99 14.92 15.74 -13.29
C GLN A 99 16.41 15.67 -12.98
N GLY A 100 16.90 16.76 -12.39
CA GLY A 100 18.31 16.98 -12.10
C GLY A 100 18.86 16.02 -11.05
N ALA A 101 20.11 16.28 -10.66
CA ALA A 101 20.92 15.54 -9.69
C ALA A 101 20.27 15.24 -8.31
N SER A 102 19.02 15.64 -8.03
CA SER A 102 18.31 15.30 -6.79
C SER A 102 17.72 13.88 -6.77
N ALA A 103 17.57 13.21 -7.93
CA ALA A 103 17.09 11.82 -7.96
C ALA A 103 18.09 10.81 -7.37
N GLU A 104 19.38 11.16 -7.28
CA GLU A 104 20.40 10.36 -6.58
C GLU A 104 20.30 10.47 -5.05
N ALA A 105 19.54 11.43 -4.52
CA ALA A 105 19.32 11.63 -3.09
C ALA A 105 18.03 10.97 -2.57
N ALA A 106 17.15 10.47 -3.45
CA ALA A 106 15.87 9.88 -3.06
C ALA A 106 16.05 8.50 -2.40
N GLY A 107 15.45 8.32 -1.23
CA GLY A 107 15.48 7.06 -0.46
C GLY A 107 16.39 7.13 0.77
N VAL A 108 16.28 6.13 1.65
CA VAL A 108 17.05 6.09 2.89
C VAL A 108 18.54 5.97 2.56
N GLY A 109 19.36 6.82 3.16
CA GLY A 109 20.83 6.84 2.99
C GLY A 109 21.56 5.66 3.64
N ALA A 110 21.02 4.44 3.53
CA ALA A 110 21.64 3.23 4.07
C ALA A 110 22.82 2.77 3.19
N ALA A 111 23.88 2.27 3.82
CA ALA A 111 25.06 1.78 3.14
C ALA A 111 24.73 0.57 2.24
N CYS A 112 23.85 -0.33 2.70
CA CYS A 112 23.18 -1.31 1.87
C CYS A 112 21.77 -0.85 1.49
N SER A 113 21.51 -0.61 0.21
CA SER A 113 20.20 -0.11 -0.28
C SER A 113 19.02 -1.05 0.06
N PHE A 114 19.25 -2.34 0.24
CA PHE A 114 18.20 -3.29 0.63
C PHE A 114 17.77 -3.15 2.10
N LEU A 115 18.59 -2.50 2.92
CA LEU A 115 18.33 -2.30 4.34
C LEU A 115 17.63 -0.96 4.64
N GLY A 116 17.55 -0.05 3.65
CA GLY A 116 16.87 1.24 3.82
C GLY A 116 15.40 1.09 4.24
N ILE A 117 14.66 0.16 3.64
CA ILE A 117 13.27 -0.13 4.04
C ILE A 117 13.16 -0.65 5.48
N TRP A 118 14.16 -1.39 5.97
CA TRP A 118 14.17 -1.89 7.36
C TRP A 118 14.43 -0.76 8.35
N ALA A 119 15.39 0.13 8.03
CA ALA A 119 15.63 1.34 8.82
C ALA A 119 14.38 2.23 8.86
N LEU A 120 13.71 2.43 7.72
CA LEU A 120 12.46 3.19 7.65
C LEU A 120 11.34 2.54 8.46
N THR A 121 11.17 1.21 8.36
CA THR A 121 10.15 0.48 9.13
C THR A 121 10.37 0.66 10.64
N LEU A 122 11.61 0.55 11.13
CA LEU A 122 11.90 0.77 12.55
C LEU A 122 11.73 2.25 12.94
N GLN A 123 12.06 3.18 12.05
CA GLN A 123 11.82 4.62 12.25
C GLN A 123 10.33 4.91 12.42
N GLU A 124 9.48 4.33 11.57
CA GLU A 124 8.03 4.44 11.68
C GLU A 124 7.49 3.80 12.96
N MET A 125 8.06 2.66 13.40
CA MET A 125 7.71 2.05 14.69
C MET A 125 8.09 2.95 15.87
N MET A 126 9.30 3.50 15.88
CA MET A 126 9.78 4.39 16.93
C MET A 126 8.88 5.64 17.06
N LEU A 127 8.64 6.33 15.94
CA LEU A 127 7.82 7.53 15.91
C LEU A 127 6.34 7.21 16.20
N GLY A 128 5.82 6.14 15.61
CA GLY A 128 4.43 5.75 15.72
C GLY A 128 4.07 5.25 17.12
N MET A 129 4.80 4.26 17.64
CA MET A 129 4.57 3.71 18.99
C MET A 129 4.86 4.74 20.07
N GLY A 130 5.91 5.56 19.91
CA GLY A 130 6.21 6.64 20.86
C GLY A 130 5.10 7.70 20.94
N SER A 131 4.31 7.87 19.88
CA SER A 131 3.17 8.79 19.85
C SER A 131 1.84 8.16 20.24
N LEU A 132 1.74 6.83 20.35
CA LEU A 132 0.45 6.15 20.56
C LEU A 132 0.00 6.13 22.02
N ARG A 133 -1.21 6.59 22.33
CA ARG A 133 -1.75 6.48 23.70
C ARG A 133 -1.87 5.02 24.16
N SER A 134 -1.95 4.80 25.48
CA SER A 134 -2.26 3.48 26.02
C SER A 134 -3.57 2.94 25.44
N GLY A 135 -3.57 1.67 25.01
CA GLY A 135 -4.69 1.05 24.31
C GLY A 135 -4.85 1.42 22.84
N GLY A 136 -4.01 2.31 22.29
CA GLY A 136 -4.05 2.77 20.91
C GLY A 136 -3.75 1.68 19.87
N THR A 137 -3.89 2.05 18.60
CA THR A 137 -3.70 1.15 17.46
C THR A 137 -2.58 1.63 16.53
N PHE A 138 -1.65 0.72 16.23
CA PHE A 138 -0.63 0.90 15.21
C PHE A 138 -0.93 0.02 14.01
N PHE A 139 -0.84 0.58 12.81
CA PHE A 139 -0.80 -0.21 11.59
C PHE A 139 0.40 0.17 10.78
N PHE A 140 1.12 -0.84 10.29
CA PHE A 140 2.27 -0.62 9.43
C PHE A 140 2.25 -1.56 8.24
N ARG A 141 2.79 -1.06 7.14
CA ARG A 141 3.02 -1.83 5.93
C ARG A 141 4.19 -2.78 6.12
N PHE A 142 4.04 -4.02 5.65
CA PHE A 142 5.13 -4.99 5.63
C PHE A 142 5.10 -5.86 4.37
N GLY A 143 6.28 -6.33 3.95
CA GLY A 143 6.43 -7.27 2.84
C GLY A 143 6.65 -8.69 3.34
N TRP A 144 5.95 -9.68 2.80
CA TRP A 144 6.26 -11.09 3.01
C TRP A 144 6.44 -11.82 1.69
N ARG A 145 7.65 -12.32 1.45
CA ARG A 145 8.02 -12.99 0.19
C ARG A 145 7.47 -14.43 0.09
N GLY A 146 7.01 -14.99 1.21
CA GLY A 146 6.48 -16.36 1.30
C GLY A 146 7.57 -17.38 1.69
N ARG A 147 7.13 -18.59 2.04
CA ARG A 147 8.01 -19.74 2.29
C ARG A 147 8.43 -20.42 0.99
N GLY A 148 9.63 -21.02 0.96
CA GLY A 148 10.08 -21.88 -0.14
C GLY A 148 11.55 -21.70 -0.52
N ALA A 149 11.90 -22.14 -1.74
CA ALA A 149 13.29 -22.17 -2.24
C ALA A 149 13.99 -20.79 -2.34
N GLY A 150 13.24 -19.69 -2.20
CA GLY A 150 13.76 -18.32 -2.17
C GLY A 150 13.65 -17.63 -0.81
N GLU A 151 13.32 -18.36 0.26
CA GLU A 151 13.28 -17.81 1.61
C GLU A 151 14.70 -17.66 2.16
N GLU A 152 15.10 -16.41 2.39
CA GLU A 152 16.43 -16.09 2.92
C GLU A 152 16.40 -16.15 4.45
N ALA A 153 17.32 -16.92 5.06
CA ALA A 153 17.33 -17.15 6.51
C ALA A 153 17.38 -15.85 7.34
N TRP A 154 18.22 -14.90 6.92
CA TRP A 154 18.35 -13.59 7.58
C TRP A 154 17.03 -12.80 7.57
N TYR A 155 16.27 -12.87 6.47
CA TYR A 155 15.02 -12.16 6.31
C TYR A 155 13.95 -12.74 7.20
N ARG A 156 13.88 -14.07 7.28
CA ARG A 156 12.96 -14.78 8.16
C ARG A 156 13.24 -14.44 9.61
N GLU A 157 14.49 -14.54 10.03
CA GLU A 157 14.92 -14.24 11.40
C GLU A 157 14.57 -12.80 11.79
N ALA A 158 14.93 -11.82 10.95
CA ALA A 158 14.60 -10.42 11.19
C ALA A 158 13.08 -10.18 11.26
N THR A 159 12.31 -10.86 10.41
CA THR A 159 10.84 -10.80 10.43
C THR A 159 10.27 -11.35 11.73
N MET A 160 10.77 -12.49 12.22
CA MET A 160 10.31 -13.08 13.48
C MET A 160 10.57 -12.14 14.66
N ARG A 161 11.78 -11.57 14.74
CA ARG A 161 12.18 -10.63 15.78
C ARG A 161 11.32 -9.37 15.78
N LEU A 162 11.10 -8.78 14.61
CA LEU A 162 10.23 -7.61 14.45
C LEU A 162 8.79 -7.90 14.88
N PHE A 163 8.23 -9.04 14.49
CA PHE A 163 6.83 -9.35 14.82
C PHE A 163 6.67 -9.77 16.29
N ALA A 164 7.69 -10.39 16.89
CA ALA A 164 7.71 -10.69 18.32
C ALA A 164 7.64 -9.40 19.14
N LEU A 165 8.36 -8.35 18.74
CA LEU A 165 8.24 -7.03 19.37
C LEU A 165 6.80 -6.52 19.35
N ILE A 166 6.11 -6.60 18.21
CA ILE A 166 4.74 -6.13 18.07
C ILE A 166 3.79 -6.95 18.95
N LEU A 167 3.92 -8.28 18.97
CA LEU A 167 3.15 -9.14 19.88
C LEU A 167 3.45 -8.87 21.36
N ALA A 168 4.67 -8.46 21.68
CA ALA A 168 5.08 -8.10 23.03
C ALA A 168 4.56 -6.72 23.48
N HIS A 169 4.12 -5.85 22.57
CA HIS A 169 3.65 -4.50 22.94
C HIS A 169 2.18 -4.22 22.64
N PHE A 170 1.47 -5.17 22.02
CA PHE A 170 0.04 -5.02 21.69
C PHE A 170 -0.75 -6.25 22.12
N SER A 171 -1.96 -6.02 22.64
CA SER A 171 -2.87 -7.09 23.05
C SER A 171 -3.35 -7.92 21.87
N GLU A 172 -3.67 -7.27 20.76
CA GLU A 172 -4.21 -7.88 19.55
C GLU A 172 -3.37 -7.51 18.35
N VAL A 173 -3.02 -8.51 17.53
CA VAL A 173 -2.22 -8.33 16.33
C VAL A 173 -2.76 -9.25 15.26
N ALA A 174 -3.08 -8.70 14.09
CA ALA A 174 -3.63 -9.41 12.96
C ALA A 174 -3.05 -8.89 11.64
N PRO A 175 -2.82 -9.77 10.64
CA PRO A 175 -2.49 -9.33 9.30
C PRO A 175 -3.76 -8.90 8.55
N PHE A 176 -3.67 -7.80 7.82
CA PHE A 176 -4.70 -7.31 6.92
C PHE A 176 -4.15 -7.23 5.50
N LYS A 177 -4.89 -7.80 4.54
CA LYS A 177 -4.57 -7.69 3.12
C LYS A 177 -5.85 -7.41 2.35
N SER A 178 -5.86 -6.32 1.58
CA SER A 178 -7.03 -5.93 0.80
C SER A 178 -7.40 -7.00 -0.24
N MET A 179 -8.70 -7.28 -0.34
CA MET A 179 -9.28 -8.15 -1.35
C MET A 179 -9.48 -7.47 -2.72
N SER A 180 -9.10 -6.19 -2.84
CA SER A 180 -9.28 -5.44 -4.09
C SER A 180 -7.96 -4.86 -4.59
N TYR A 181 -7.05 -4.51 -3.67
CA TYR A 181 -5.76 -3.89 -3.97
C TYR A 181 -4.61 -4.78 -3.50
N HIS A 182 -3.51 -4.80 -4.26
CA HIS A 182 -2.27 -5.51 -3.91
C HIS A 182 -2.43 -7.00 -3.57
N GLN A 183 -3.50 -7.66 -4.00
CA GLN A 183 -3.80 -9.07 -3.65
C GLN A 183 -2.66 -10.05 -3.94
N ALA A 184 -1.96 -9.89 -5.07
CA ALA A 184 -0.89 -10.80 -5.47
C ALA A 184 0.51 -10.32 -5.08
N ASP A 185 0.60 -9.08 -4.59
CA ASP A 185 1.85 -8.45 -4.20
C ASP A 185 2.29 -9.01 -2.84
N PRO A 186 3.59 -9.04 -2.51
CA PRO A 186 4.06 -9.53 -1.21
C PRO A 186 3.66 -8.61 -0.04
N CYS A 187 3.15 -7.42 -0.34
CA CYS A 187 2.78 -6.41 0.65
C CYS A 187 1.46 -6.72 1.37
N PHE A 188 1.40 -6.45 2.67
CA PHE A 188 0.21 -6.47 3.51
C PHE A 188 0.39 -5.45 4.64
N TYR A 189 -0.64 -5.28 5.47
CA TYR A 189 -0.58 -4.46 6.68
C TYR A 189 -0.61 -5.36 7.91
N VAL A 190 0.11 -4.98 8.95
CA VAL A 190 -0.08 -5.52 10.29
C VAL A 190 -0.92 -4.52 11.06
N VAL A 191 -2.01 -4.98 11.66
CA VAL A 191 -2.91 -4.19 12.51
C VAL A 191 -2.69 -4.63 13.94
N ALA A 192 -2.21 -3.73 14.79
CA ALA A 192 -1.87 -4.01 16.18
C ALA A 192 -2.61 -3.05 17.12
N THR A 193 -3.48 -3.57 17.99
CA THR A 193 -4.36 -2.80 18.88
C THR A 193 -4.11 -3.17 20.34
N GLY A 194 -4.41 -2.25 21.25
CA GLY A 194 -4.19 -2.45 22.68
C GLY A 194 -2.73 -2.19 23.04
N PHE A 195 -2.19 -1.05 22.60
CA PHE A 195 -0.80 -0.68 22.86
C PHE A 195 -0.50 -0.60 24.37
N ARG A 196 0.54 -1.30 24.80
CA ARG A 196 1.04 -1.30 26.19
C ARG A 196 2.10 -0.22 26.36
N ARG A 197 1.65 1.03 26.58
CA ARG A 197 2.53 2.21 26.72
C ARG A 197 3.53 2.08 27.87
N ASP A 198 3.13 1.50 29.00
CA ASP A 198 4.04 1.35 30.15
C ASP A 198 5.20 0.40 29.82
N ALA A 199 4.92 -0.73 29.16
CA ALA A 199 5.95 -1.67 28.72
C ALA A 199 6.93 -1.04 27.71
N TYR A 200 6.43 -0.17 26.82
CA TYR A 200 7.27 0.59 25.89
C TYR A 200 8.25 1.53 26.63
N ALA A 201 7.74 2.24 27.64
CA ALA A 201 8.52 3.21 28.41
C ALA A 201 9.53 2.51 29.35
N GLU A 202 9.09 1.49 30.10
CA GLU A 202 9.93 0.72 31.02
C GLU A 202 11.05 -0.03 30.30
N GLY A 203 10.79 -0.51 29.08
CA GLY A 203 11.77 -1.23 28.26
C GLY A 203 12.78 -0.34 27.54
N ASP A 204 12.69 0.99 27.69
CA ASP A 204 13.47 2.00 26.94
C ASP A 204 13.47 1.72 25.43
N LEU A 205 12.30 1.37 24.89
CA LEU A 205 12.21 0.88 23.52
C LEU A 205 12.58 1.96 22.50
N GLN A 206 12.31 3.23 22.81
CA GLN A 206 12.68 4.35 21.94
C GLN A 206 14.19 4.37 21.67
N SER A 207 15.01 4.34 22.72
CA SER A 207 16.47 4.43 22.59
C SER A 207 17.03 3.20 21.88
N LYS A 208 16.55 2.00 22.23
CA LYS A 208 16.93 0.75 21.55
C LYS A 208 16.60 0.77 20.04
N LEU A 209 15.43 1.28 19.67
CA LEU A 209 15.05 1.44 18.26
C LEU A 209 15.96 2.45 17.55
N GLN A 210 16.26 3.60 18.17
CA GLN A 210 17.19 4.60 17.61
C GLN A 210 18.57 4.00 17.32
N GLU A 211 19.12 3.24 18.27
CA GLU A 211 20.41 2.57 18.11
C GLU A 211 20.40 1.56 16.96
N SER A 212 19.35 0.73 16.87
CA SER A 212 19.18 -0.21 15.77
C SER A 212 19.00 0.48 14.42
N ILE A 213 18.24 1.57 14.34
CA ILE A 213 18.09 2.34 13.10
C ILE A 213 19.46 2.86 12.63
N ALA A 214 20.24 3.45 13.55
CA ALA A 214 21.59 3.93 13.24
C ALA A 214 22.53 2.80 12.81
N SER A 215 22.40 1.61 13.42
CA SER A 215 23.16 0.41 13.07
C SER A 215 22.80 -0.10 11.67
N ILE A 216 21.50 -0.22 11.36
CA ILE A 216 21.01 -0.67 10.04
C ILE A 216 21.45 0.28 8.92
N VAL A 217 21.38 1.60 9.14
CA VAL A 217 21.80 2.59 8.13
C VAL A 217 23.29 2.44 7.79
N LYS A 218 24.13 2.05 8.75
CA LYS A 218 25.57 1.83 8.55
C LYS A 218 25.93 0.41 8.10
N CYS A 219 24.95 -0.49 8.02
CA CYS A 219 25.17 -1.89 7.71
C CYS A 219 25.37 -2.11 6.20
N ASP A 220 26.49 -2.73 5.84
CA ASP A 220 26.88 -2.96 4.44
C ASP A 220 26.32 -4.27 3.86
N ARG A 221 25.86 -5.20 4.71
CA ARG A 221 25.50 -6.57 4.32
C ARG A 221 24.13 -6.96 4.85
N VAL A 222 23.26 -7.45 3.96
CA VAL A 222 21.89 -7.88 4.34
C VAL A 222 21.87 -8.99 5.38
N HIS A 223 22.88 -9.86 5.39
CA HIS A 223 22.99 -10.97 6.33
C HIS A 223 23.27 -10.52 7.77
N ASP A 224 23.75 -9.29 7.97
CA ASP A 224 24.07 -8.74 9.28
C ASP A 224 22.86 -8.00 9.89
N LEU A 225 21.72 -7.92 9.18
CA LEU A 225 20.49 -7.29 9.67
C LEU A 225 20.02 -7.87 11.02
N PRO A 226 19.94 -9.20 11.23
CA PRO A 226 19.54 -9.75 12.53
C PRO A 226 20.41 -9.22 13.68
N SER A 227 21.73 -9.12 13.47
CA SER A 227 22.65 -8.56 14.47
C SER A 227 22.41 -7.07 14.74
N CYS A 228 22.00 -6.30 13.73
CA CYS A 228 21.64 -4.89 13.92
C CYS A 228 20.39 -4.70 14.82
N ILE A 229 19.55 -5.72 14.94
CA ILE A 229 18.31 -5.73 15.74
C ILE A 229 18.35 -6.81 16.83
N GLU A 230 19.54 -7.15 17.34
CA GLU A 230 19.73 -8.24 18.30
C GLU A 230 18.91 -8.06 19.57
N PHE A 231 18.70 -6.82 20.01
CA PHE A 231 17.88 -6.54 21.19
C PHE A 231 16.45 -7.10 21.07
N LEU A 232 15.91 -7.23 19.84
CA LEU A 232 14.58 -7.78 19.61
C LEU A 232 14.49 -9.28 19.91
N ALA A 233 15.62 -9.99 20.00
CA ALA A 233 15.64 -11.41 20.32
C ALA A 233 15.04 -11.68 21.71
N GLU A 234 15.07 -10.71 22.63
CA GLU A 234 14.51 -10.82 23.99
C GLU A 234 12.99 -11.09 23.99
N PHE A 235 12.29 -10.67 22.92
CA PHE A 235 10.84 -10.87 22.79
C PHE A 235 10.49 -12.23 22.16
N VAL A 236 11.46 -12.96 21.59
CA VAL A 236 11.16 -14.16 20.81
C VAL A 236 10.91 -15.35 21.73
N THR A 237 9.65 -15.79 21.81
CA THR A 237 9.24 -17.02 22.51
C THR A 237 8.67 -18.04 21.53
N ALA A 238 8.62 -19.32 21.94
CA ALA A 238 8.06 -20.38 21.10
C ALA A 238 6.58 -20.12 20.72
N ASP A 239 5.78 -19.65 21.67
CA ASP A 239 4.38 -19.27 21.46
C ASP A 239 4.24 -18.11 20.46
N MET A 240 5.07 -17.08 20.59
CA MET A 240 5.09 -15.98 19.63
C MET A 240 5.49 -16.46 18.24
N LEU A 241 6.51 -17.32 18.12
CA LEU A 241 6.91 -17.87 16.82
C LEU A 241 5.78 -18.66 16.17
N GLU A 242 5.03 -19.47 16.92
CA GLU A 242 3.87 -20.19 16.40
C GLU A 242 2.81 -19.22 15.88
N ARG A 243 2.46 -18.20 16.66
CA ARG A 243 1.49 -17.16 16.27
C ARG A 243 1.93 -16.38 15.03
N ILE A 244 3.20 -15.98 14.96
CA ILE A 244 3.78 -15.26 13.80
C ILE A 244 3.72 -16.13 12.55
N ASN A 245 4.12 -17.39 12.66
CA ASN A 245 4.04 -18.34 11.55
C ASN A 245 2.60 -18.49 11.06
N GLY A 246 1.62 -18.60 11.95
CA GLY A 246 0.20 -18.64 11.59
C GLY A 246 -0.27 -17.41 10.82
N MET A 247 0.14 -16.21 11.25
CA MET A 247 -0.17 -14.95 10.55
C MET A 247 0.46 -14.90 9.15
N LEU A 248 1.73 -15.25 9.02
CA LEU A 248 2.44 -15.22 7.74
C LEU A 248 1.95 -16.30 6.77
N ASP A 249 1.53 -17.46 7.27
CA ASP A 249 0.91 -18.51 6.47
C ASP A 249 -0.46 -18.05 5.94
N LEU A 250 -1.25 -17.32 6.74
CA LEU A 250 -2.48 -16.69 6.28
C LEU A 250 -2.23 -15.69 5.15
N VAL A 251 -1.25 -14.79 5.31
CA VAL A 251 -0.84 -13.84 4.26
C VAL A 251 -0.39 -14.58 2.99
N GLY A 252 0.40 -15.65 3.15
CA GLY A 252 0.85 -16.51 2.05
C GLY A 252 -0.32 -17.12 1.28
N ARG A 253 -1.33 -17.65 1.97
CA ARG A 253 -2.55 -18.19 1.35
C ARG A 253 -3.34 -17.10 0.60
N MET A 254 -3.55 -15.94 1.21
CA MET A 254 -4.25 -14.81 0.56
C MET A 254 -3.51 -14.36 -0.71
N ARG A 255 -2.18 -14.30 -0.66
CA ARG A 255 -1.35 -13.98 -1.83
C ARG A 255 -1.44 -15.06 -2.92
N ALA A 256 -1.43 -16.33 -2.56
CA ALA A 256 -1.60 -17.43 -3.50
C ALA A 256 -2.96 -17.34 -4.23
N ILE A 257 -4.04 -17.05 -3.49
CA ILE A 257 -5.37 -16.80 -4.07
C ILE A 257 -5.33 -15.60 -5.03
N GLY A 258 -4.68 -14.49 -4.64
CA GLY A 258 -4.51 -13.30 -5.47
C GLY A 258 -3.72 -13.57 -6.76
N LEU A 259 -2.64 -14.36 -6.69
CA LEU A 259 -1.84 -14.78 -7.85
C LEU A 259 -2.63 -15.68 -8.79
N SER A 260 -3.35 -16.67 -8.26
CA SER A 260 -4.22 -17.55 -9.06
C SER A 260 -5.34 -16.77 -9.72
N SER A 261 -5.92 -15.79 -9.02
CA SER A 261 -6.94 -14.90 -9.58
C SER A 261 -6.39 -14.02 -10.71
N ARG A 262 -5.18 -13.44 -10.55
CA ARG A 262 -4.50 -12.70 -11.63
C ARG A 262 -4.18 -13.59 -12.83
N LYS A 263 -3.63 -14.79 -12.61
CA LYS A 263 -3.34 -15.74 -13.70
C LYS A 263 -4.59 -16.13 -14.48
N ASN A 264 -5.70 -16.35 -13.78
CA ASN A 264 -6.98 -16.60 -14.44
C ASN A 264 -7.42 -15.38 -15.26
N VAL A 265 -7.31 -14.16 -14.73
CA VAL A 265 -7.69 -12.92 -15.43
C VAL A 265 -6.80 -12.59 -16.63
N GLU A 266 -5.47 -12.69 -16.47
CA GLU A 266 -4.47 -12.39 -17.52
C GLU A 266 -4.45 -13.46 -18.62
N ALA A 267 -4.84 -14.70 -18.32
CA ALA A 267 -5.10 -15.75 -19.30
C ALA A 267 -6.45 -15.58 -20.04
N GLY A 268 -7.08 -14.40 -19.96
CA GLY A 268 -8.39 -14.14 -20.56
C GLY A 268 -9.51 -14.74 -19.72
N GLY A 269 -9.53 -14.40 -18.42
CA GLY A 269 -10.40 -15.01 -17.41
C GLY A 269 -11.79 -15.30 -17.92
N ARG A 270 -12.28 -16.52 -17.61
CA ARG A 270 -13.62 -16.99 -17.98
C ARG A 270 -14.57 -15.82 -17.89
N ASP A 271 -15.22 -15.48 -19.01
CA ASP A 271 -16.26 -14.47 -19.08
C ASP A 271 -17.23 -14.76 -17.93
N ASN A 272 -17.15 -13.96 -16.85
CA ASN A 272 -18.10 -14.06 -15.76
C ASN A 272 -19.24 -13.11 -16.14
N PRO A 273 -20.38 -13.63 -16.62
CA PRO A 273 -21.45 -12.80 -17.15
C PRO A 273 -22.03 -11.85 -16.08
N GLU A 274 -21.92 -12.23 -14.80
CA GLU A 274 -22.33 -11.43 -13.65
C GLU A 274 -21.39 -10.25 -13.35
N ALA A 275 -20.16 -10.31 -13.84
CA ALA A 275 -19.18 -9.23 -13.72
C ALA A 275 -19.02 -8.45 -15.04
N ALA A 276 -19.86 -8.70 -16.03
CA ALA A 276 -19.83 -8.07 -17.34
C ALA A 276 -21.05 -7.18 -17.55
N LEU A 277 -20.83 -5.98 -18.08
CA LEU A 277 -21.89 -5.05 -18.47
C LEU A 277 -21.89 -4.81 -19.97
N TRP A 278 -23.08 -4.76 -20.55
CA TRP A 278 -23.35 -4.25 -21.89
C TRP A 278 -23.94 -2.84 -21.79
N VAL A 279 -23.21 -1.85 -22.28
CA VAL A 279 -23.62 -0.44 -22.27
C VAL A 279 -24.08 -0.03 -23.66
N SER A 280 -25.30 0.50 -23.75
CA SER A 280 -25.93 0.88 -25.02
C SER A 280 -26.96 2.00 -24.84
N PRO A 281 -27.05 2.95 -25.79
CA PRO A 281 -26.05 3.29 -26.80
C PRO A 281 -24.87 4.06 -26.18
N VAL A 282 -23.67 3.89 -26.73
CA VAL A 282 -22.46 4.65 -26.40
C VAL A 282 -22.27 5.75 -27.46
N PRO A 283 -22.56 7.02 -27.13
CA PRO A 283 -22.45 8.11 -28.08
C PRO A 283 -20.99 8.33 -28.53
N PHE A 284 -20.78 8.93 -29.70
CA PHE A 284 -19.43 9.21 -30.20
C PHE A 284 -18.62 10.14 -29.29
N SER A 285 -19.29 11.05 -28.58
CA SER A 285 -18.69 11.93 -27.57
C SER A 285 -18.15 11.18 -26.36
N LEU A 286 -18.67 9.98 -26.07
CA LEU A 286 -18.18 9.12 -25.00
C LEU A 286 -17.08 8.21 -25.55
N THR A 287 -15.85 8.69 -25.48
CA THR A 287 -14.65 7.96 -25.93
C THR A 287 -14.33 6.79 -25.00
N MET A 288 -13.62 5.77 -25.50
CA MET A 288 -13.23 4.62 -24.69
C MET A 288 -12.38 4.99 -23.46
N PRO A 289 -11.40 5.91 -23.55
CA PRO A 289 -10.66 6.38 -22.38
C PRO A 289 -11.57 7.04 -21.34
N ARG A 290 -12.52 7.87 -21.77
CA ARG A 290 -13.45 8.55 -20.87
C ARG A 290 -14.44 7.59 -20.22
N LEU A 291 -14.96 6.64 -20.99
CA LEU A 291 -15.81 5.57 -20.46
C LEU A 291 -15.04 4.75 -19.42
N LYS A 292 -13.79 4.38 -19.72
CA LYS A 292 -12.92 3.66 -18.79
C LYS A 292 -12.70 4.47 -17.49
N GLU A 293 -12.33 5.74 -17.60
CA GLU A 293 -12.09 6.63 -16.46
C GLU A 293 -13.31 6.73 -15.53
N ILE A 294 -14.51 6.89 -16.08
CA ILE A 294 -15.75 6.98 -15.28
C ILE A 294 -16.04 5.63 -14.61
N MET A 295 -15.88 4.53 -15.35
CA MET A 295 -16.20 3.19 -14.86
C MET A 295 -15.19 2.65 -13.85
N GLU A 296 -13.92 3.04 -13.93
CA GLU A 296 -12.88 2.64 -12.97
C GLU A 296 -13.16 3.16 -11.54
N ARG A 297 -13.98 4.21 -11.39
CA ARG A 297 -14.45 4.69 -10.08
C ARG A 297 -15.34 3.70 -9.35
N HIS A 298 -15.98 2.80 -10.08
CA HIS A 298 -16.90 1.79 -9.54
C HIS A 298 -16.24 0.41 -9.39
N GLY A 299 -15.00 0.27 -9.86
CA GLY A 299 -14.16 -0.90 -9.63
C GLY A 299 -13.20 -1.19 -10.77
N LYS A 300 -12.30 -2.15 -10.53
CA LYS A 300 -11.25 -2.49 -11.50
C LYS A 300 -11.84 -3.18 -12.73
N ILE A 301 -11.55 -2.63 -13.90
CA ILE A 301 -11.94 -3.17 -15.22
C ILE A 301 -10.87 -4.15 -15.69
N ALA A 302 -11.29 -5.39 -15.99
CA ALA A 302 -10.44 -6.42 -16.57
C ALA A 302 -10.27 -6.22 -18.08
N ASN A 303 -11.36 -5.89 -18.78
CA ASN A 303 -11.36 -5.70 -20.24
C ASN A 303 -12.49 -4.75 -20.63
N ILE A 304 -12.25 -3.92 -21.65
CA ILE A 304 -13.27 -3.03 -22.20
C ILE A 304 -13.18 -3.03 -23.73
N ARG A 305 -14.30 -3.28 -24.40
CA ARG A 305 -14.36 -3.37 -25.87
C ARG A 305 -15.51 -2.55 -26.41
N ARG A 306 -15.27 -1.82 -27.50
CA ARG A 306 -16.31 -1.10 -28.24
C ARG A 306 -16.76 -1.95 -29.42
N ARG A 307 -18.07 -2.02 -29.64
CA ARG A 307 -18.67 -2.60 -30.84
C ARG A 307 -19.35 -1.48 -31.61
N ALA A 308 -18.75 -1.09 -32.75
CA ALA A 308 -19.38 -0.12 -33.64
C ALA A 308 -20.50 -0.81 -34.44
N HIS A 309 -21.63 -0.14 -34.58
CA HIS A 309 -22.70 -0.56 -35.49
C HIS A 309 -22.49 0.05 -36.89
N PRO A 310 -23.07 -0.52 -37.95
CA PRO A 310 -23.10 0.11 -39.27
C PRO A 310 -23.67 1.54 -39.19
N VAL A 311 -23.24 2.39 -40.14
CA VAL A 311 -23.40 3.85 -40.14
C VAL A 311 -24.82 4.31 -39.71
N GLY A 312 -24.89 5.11 -38.64
CA GLY A 312 -26.12 5.80 -38.19
C GLY A 312 -26.72 5.33 -36.86
N VAL A 313 -26.27 4.21 -36.28
CA VAL A 313 -26.96 3.57 -35.13
C VAL A 313 -26.18 3.67 -33.79
N GLY A 314 -25.02 4.31 -33.78
CA GLY A 314 -24.16 4.46 -32.58
C GLY A 314 -23.20 3.29 -32.36
N ALA A 315 -22.76 3.09 -31.12
CA ALA A 315 -21.87 2.00 -30.73
C ALA A 315 -22.32 1.41 -29.39
N ASP A 316 -21.92 0.19 -29.10
CA ASP A 316 -22.05 -0.41 -27.77
C ASP A 316 -20.69 -0.59 -27.12
N ALA A 317 -20.67 -0.76 -25.80
CA ALA A 317 -19.47 -1.15 -25.08
C ALA A 317 -19.74 -2.36 -24.19
N HIS A 318 -18.81 -3.30 -24.23
CA HIS A 318 -18.73 -4.41 -23.31
C HIS A 318 -17.66 -4.10 -22.26
N ILE A 319 -18.04 -4.11 -20.98
CA ILE A 319 -17.15 -3.81 -19.86
C ILE A 319 -17.11 -5.02 -18.94
N GLN A 320 -15.96 -5.68 -18.86
CA GLN A 320 -15.71 -6.76 -17.91
C GLN A 320 -15.04 -6.18 -16.67
N PHE A 321 -15.67 -6.31 -15.52
CA PHE A 321 -15.07 -6.02 -14.23
C PHE A 321 -14.38 -7.24 -13.63
N MET A 322 -13.44 -6.99 -12.72
CA MET A 322 -12.74 -8.04 -11.97
C MET A 322 -13.66 -8.79 -11.00
N GLN A 323 -14.75 -8.17 -10.54
CA GLN A 323 -15.68 -8.72 -9.55
C GLN A 323 -17.11 -8.31 -9.89
N SER A 324 -18.08 -9.16 -9.56
CA SER A 324 -19.52 -8.88 -9.82
C SER A 324 -20.02 -7.68 -9.03
N ILE A 325 -19.50 -7.42 -7.83
CA ILE A 325 -19.89 -6.26 -7.02
C ILE A 325 -19.53 -4.93 -7.71
N HIS A 326 -18.41 -4.86 -8.44
CA HIS A 326 -18.04 -3.69 -9.23
C HIS A 326 -19.03 -3.46 -10.38
N ALA A 327 -19.45 -4.54 -11.04
CA ALA A 327 -20.47 -4.49 -12.08
C ALA A 327 -21.83 -4.04 -11.52
N THR A 328 -22.22 -4.49 -10.32
CA THR A 328 -23.44 -4.01 -9.63
C THR A 328 -23.39 -2.50 -9.41
N ALA A 329 -22.30 -2.00 -8.81
CA ALA A 329 -22.15 -0.57 -8.51
C ALA A 329 -22.14 0.29 -9.79
N ALA A 330 -21.45 -0.18 -10.84
CA ALA A 330 -21.43 0.50 -12.13
C ALA A 330 -22.81 0.48 -12.82
N LEU A 331 -23.55 -0.63 -12.73
CA LEU A 331 -24.90 -0.75 -13.28
C LEU A 331 -25.86 0.25 -12.64
N GLU A 332 -25.83 0.36 -11.31
CA GLU A 332 -26.62 1.35 -10.57
C GLU A 332 -26.24 2.78 -10.95
N ALA A 333 -24.94 3.08 -11.04
CA ALA A 333 -24.47 4.40 -11.46
C ALA A 333 -24.94 4.78 -12.87
N ILE A 334 -24.91 3.84 -13.83
CA ILE A 334 -25.36 4.11 -15.20
C ILE A 334 -26.88 4.26 -15.25
N ASN A 335 -27.62 3.31 -14.68
CA ASN A 335 -29.07 3.24 -14.88
C ASN A 335 -29.86 4.16 -13.96
N THR A 336 -29.45 4.30 -12.71
CA THR A 336 -30.14 5.09 -11.68
C THR A 336 -29.60 6.52 -11.66
N LEU A 337 -28.27 6.67 -11.59
CA LEU A 337 -27.64 7.99 -11.44
C LEU A 337 -27.33 8.67 -12.77
N LYS A 338 -27.51 7.97 -13.90
CA LYS A 338 -27.30 8.49 -15.26
C LYS A 338 -25.92 9.11 -15.48
N VAL A 339 -24.87 8.54 -14.87
CA VAL A 339 -23.49 9.09 -14.94
C VAL A 339 -22.91 9.16 -16.37
N LEU A 340 -23.48 8.40 -17.32
CA LEU A 340 -23.09 8.40 -18.74
C LEU A 340 -24.05 9.20 -19.63
N GLY A 341 -25.05 9.88 -19.05
CA GLY A 341 -26.12 10.59 -19.75
C GLY A 341 -27.45 9.84 -19.70
N SER A 342 -28.54 10.59 -19.85
CA SER A 342 -29.92 10.07 -19.73
C SER A 342 -30.30 9.03 -20.78
N SER A 343 -29.68 9.11 -21.96
CA SER A 343 -29.92 8.19 -23.08
C SER A 343 -29.10 6.90 -23.02
N VAL A 344 -28.14 6.79 -22.10
CA VAL A 344 -27.26 5.63 -21.97
C VAL A 344 -27.80 4.69 -20.91
N SER A 345 -27.85 3.40 -21.22
CA SER A 345 -28.26 2.35 -20.28
C SER A 345 -27.24 1.23 -20.26
N ALA A 346 -27.25 0.45 -19.18
CA ALA A 346 -26.45 -0.76 -19.05
C ALA A 346 -27.31 -1.96 -18.64
N LYS A 347 -26.89 -3.15 -19.04
CA LYS A 347 -27.47 -4.43 -18.60
C LYS A 347 -26.34 -5.38 -18.21
N ARG A 348 -26.60 -6.34 -17.33
CA ARG A 348 -25.62 -7.42 -17.14
C ARG A 348 -25.57 -8.27 -18.39
N PHE A 349 -24.40 -8.86 -18.63
CA PHE A 349 -24.25 -9.77 -19.75
C PHE A 349 -25.02 -11.08 -19.53
N SER A 350 -25.17 -11.55 -18.28
CA SER A 350 -26.06 -12.67 -17.94
C SER A 350 -27.49 -12.45 -18.41
N ASP A 351 -28.05 -11.26 -18.18
CA ASP A 351 -29.41 -10.88 -18.59
C ASP A 351 -29.63 -10.90 -20.11
N LEU A 352 -28.55 -10.93 -20.90
CA LEU A 352 -28.56 -10.96 -22.36
C LEU A 352 -28.36 -12.36 -22.94
N ILE A 353 -27.82 -13.30 -22.16
CA ILE A 353 -27.60 -14.69 -22.59
C ILE A 353 -28.85 -15.54 -22.40
N ASP A 354 -29.68 -15.22 -21.40
CA ASP A 354 -30.92 -15.94 -21.09
C ASP A 354 -32.12 -15.52 -21.98
N LYS A 355 -31.87 -14.83 -23.09
CA LYS A 355 -32.85 -14.41 -24.11
C LYS A 355 -32.38 -14.81 -25.49
#